data_AF-A0AAW1TJ55-F1
#
_entry.id   AF-A0AAW1TJ55-F1
#
_cell.length_a   1.000
_cell.length_b   1.000
_cell.length_c   1.000
_cell.angle_alpha   90.00
_cell.angle_beta   90.00
_cell.angle_gamma   90.00
#
_symmetry.space_group_name_H-M   'P 1'
#
loop_
_entity.id
_entity.type
_entity.pdbx_description
1 polymer ?
#
loop_
_entity_poly.entity_id
_entity_poly.type
_entity_poly.pdbx_seq_one_letter_code
_entity_poly.pdbx_strand_id
1 'polypeptide(L)'
;MHVIQSPLQSDVENKLNKQGFFTNICERTAGKTPNFSTADNPTAKESKLVTRLLTFSHLPVFNIWLLIFPSTLSFDWGMDAIPKITSLADPRCFLTIMFYITLGVTLRYCLSCVRYNSSDCTKIYSTREVRRTQSCNVCNHCTAECHTSSCRTNNNNNSVNGYLSCLCSRHFKMIVKDKKIQTSHVVLLSIAFLAMPFLPATNLFFYVGFVVAERVLYIPSIGWCLLLGLAFASVWNNTKYRLWLVVCFITVLISFSVKTVLRNEVWFNEESLYRSAVTVNPPKAFGNLGSILSSQGRTAEAELAFRKALQHRPNMADVHYN
;
A
#
# COMPACT_ATOMS: atom_id res chain seq x y z
N MET A 1 1.14 -57.25 -43.41
CA MET A 1 1.08 -56.49 -44.68
C MET A 1 1.44 -55.04 -44.38
N HIS A 2 2.40 -54.47 -45.09
CA HIS A 2 2.72 -53.04 -44.99
C HIS A 2 1.59 -52.22 -45.62
N VAL A 3 1.19 -51.14 -44.95
CA VAL A 3 0.48 -50.02 -45.57
C VAL A 3 1.41 -48.82 -45.54
N ILE A 4 1.61 -48.20 -46.69
CA ILE A 4 2.53 -47.08 -46.91
C ILE A 4 1.81 -45.80 -46.48
N GLN A 5 2.30 -45.11 -45.44
CA GLN A 5 1.90 -43.73 -45.17
C GLN A 5 2.65 -42.78 -46.11
N SER A 6 1.91 -41.91 -46.79
CA SER A 6 2.45 -40.95 -47.76
C SER A 6 3.02 -39.70 -47.07
N PRO A 7 4.08 -39.05 -47.61
CA PRO A 7 4.77 -37.96 -46.91
C PRO A 7 4.03 -36.61 -46.88
N LEU A 8 2.82 -36.52 -47.44
CA LEU A 8 2.11 -35.25 -47.68
C LEU A 8 1.20 -34.81 -46.53
N GLN A 9 0.98 -35.66 -45.52
CA GLN A 9 0.07 -35.36 -44.41
C GLN A 9 0.75 -34.55 -43.28
N SER A 10 2.06 -34.73 -43.07
CA SER A 10 2.81 -34.16 -41.93
C SER A 10 3.07 -32.64 -42.00
N ASP A 11 3.12 -32.07 -43.20
CA ASP A 11 3.41 -30.63 -43.38
C ASP A 11 2.16 -29.74 -43.26
N VAL A 12 0.96 -30.31 -43.45
CA VAL A 12 -0.30 -29.58 -43.25
C VAL A 12 -0.64 -29.49 -41.76
N GLU A 13 -0.49 -30.58 -41.01
CA GLU A 13 -0.67 -30.58 -39.55
C GLU A 13 0.34 -29.65 -38.84
N ASN A 14 1.60 -29.61 -39.28
CA ASN A 14 2.61 -28.72 -38.70
C ASN A 14 2.37 -27.22 -38.98
N LYS A 15 1.72 -26.86 -40.10
CA LYS A 15 1.30 -25.47 -40.36
C LYS A 15 0.06 -25.07 -39.55
N LEU A 16 -0.93 -25.95 -39.46
CA LEU A 16 -2.14 -25.73 -38.66
C LEU A 16 -1.81 -25.62 -37.16
N ASN A 17 -0.94 -26.47 -36.62
CA ASN A 17 -0.52 -26.38 -35.23
C ASN A 17 0.25 -25.09 -34.91
N LYS A 18 1.10 -24.58 -35.82
CA LYS A 18 1.80 -23.29 -35.58
C LYS A 18 0.85 -22.09 -35.61
N GLN A 19 -0.12 -22.04 -36.52
CA GLN A 19 -1.12 -20.97 -36.51
C GLN A 19 -2.04 -21.06 -35.28
N GLY A 20 -2.51 -22.27 -34.93
CA GLY A 20 -3.32 -22.51 -33.73
C GLY A 20 -2.58 -22.20 -32.42
N PHE A 21 -1.27 -22.44 -32.33
CA PHE A 21 -0.50 -22.16 -31.11
C PHE A 21 -0.37 -20.65 -30.85
N PHE A 22 -0.08 -19.85 -31.89
CA PHE A 22 0.03 -18.39 -31.73
C PHE A 22 -1.33 -17.70 -31.49
N THR A 23 -2.43 -18.17 -32.09
CA THR A 23 -3.77 -17.64 -31.77
C THR A 23 -4.21 -18.00 -30.34
N ASN A 24 -3.99 -19.24 -29.89
CA ASN A 24 -4.28 -19.65 -28.51
C ASN A 24 -3.42 -18.92 -27.47
N ILE A 25 -2.16 -18.58 -27.79
CA ILE A 25 -1.36 -17.70 -26.91
C ILE A 25 -1.99 -16.32 -26.84
N CYS A 26 -2.36 -15.74 -28.00
CA CYS A 26 -2.96 -14.42 -28.05
C CYS A 26 -4.28 -14.35 -27.25
N GLU A 27 -5.16 -15.35 -27.37
CA GLU A 27 -6.40 -15.45 -26.57
C GLU A 27 -6.12 -15.69 -25.07
N ARG A 28 -5.10 -16.48 -24.70
CA ARG A 28 -4.69 -16.64 -23.29
C ARG A 28 -4.08 -15.37 -22.70
N THR A 29 -3.42 -14.54 -23.50
CA THR A 29 -2.90 -13.22 -23.08
C THR A 29 -3.92 -12.10 -23.19
N ALA A 30 -4.97 -12.26 -24.01
CA ALA A 30 -6.13 -11.38 -24.10
C ALA A 30 -7.07 -11.64 -22.91
N GLY A 31 -6.54 -11.46 -21.70
CA GLY A 31 -7.27 -11.63 -20.46
C GLY A 31 -8.52 -10.74 -20.46
N LYS A 32 -9.69 -11.37 -20.58
CA LYS A 32 -10.98 -10.71 -20.37
C LYS A 32 -10.94 -10.07 -18.98
N THR A 33 -11.34 -8.80 -18.88
CA THR A 33 -11.31 -8.10 -17.59
C THR A 33 -12.15 -8.88 -16.56
N PRO A 34 -11.65 -9.05 -15.32
CA PRO A 34 -12.34 -9.86 -14.32
C PRO A 34 -13.71 -9.26 -14.02
N ASN A 35 -14.77 -10.02 -14.27
CA ASN A 35 -16.13 -9.58 -14.02
C ASN A 35 -16.55 -9.98 -12.61
N PHE A 36 -16.56 -9.01 -11.70
CA PHE A 36 -16.95 -9.21 -10.30
C PHE A 36 -18.47 -9.12 -10.10
N SER A 37 -19.00 -9.83 -9.10
CA SER A 37 -20.41 -9.79 -8.75
C SER A 37 -20.80 -8.41 -8.21
N THR A 38 -22.07 -8.04 -8.39
CA THR A 38 -22.67 -6.88 -7.70
C THR A 38 -22.74 -7.10 -6.18
N ALA A 39 -22.65 -8.35 -5.73
CA ALA A 39 -22.56 -8.69 -4.32
C ALA A 39 -21.17 -8.41 -3.72
N ASP A 40 -20.08 -8.53 -4.49
CA ASP A 40 -18.72 -8.38 -3.94
C ASP A 40 -18.33 -6.90 -3.76
N ASN A 41 -18.77 -6.06 -4.69
CA ASN A 41 -18.54 -4.63 -4.68
C ASN A 41 -19.75 -3.88 -5.29
N PRO A 42 -20.82 -3.65 -4.51
CA PRO A 42 -22.02 -2.97 -5.01
C PRO A 42 -21.74 -1.53 -5.45
N THR A 43 -20.79 -0.85 -4.79
CA THR A 43 -20.39 0.52 -5.13
C THR A 43 -19.82 0.59 -6.55
N ALA A 44 -19.03 -0.38 -7.02
CA ALA A 44 -18.47 -0.37 -8.38
C ALA A 44 -19.54 -0.43 -9.49
N LYS A 45 -20.72 -0.99 -9.19
CA LYS A 45 -21.84 -1.17 -10.13
C LYS A 45 -22.94 -0.11 -9.97
N GLU A 46 -22.74 0.87 -9.07
CA GLU A 46 -23.65 2.01 -8.86
C GLU A 46 -23.70 2.94 -10.09
N SER A 47 -24.88 3.44 -10.44
CA SER A 47 -25.08 4.28 -11.63
C SER A 47 -24.55 5.71 -11.42
N LYS A 48 -24.68 6.24 -10.20
CA LYS A 48 -24.24 7.59 -9.84
C LYS A 48 -22.72 7.67 -9.65
N LEU A 49 -22.03 8.29 -10.60
CA LEU A 49 -20.58 8.52 -10.54
C LEU A 49 -20.15 9.26 -9.26
N VAL A 50 -20.93 10.24 -8.80
CA VAL A 50 -20.64 10.99 -7.56
C VAL A 50 -20.62 10.05 -6.35
N THR A 51 -21.61 9.17 -6.21
CA THR A 51 -21.68 8.18 -5.11
C THR A 51 -20.49 7.22 -5.14
N ARG A 52 -20.07 6.80 -6.34
CA ARG A 52 -18.84 6.01 -6.54
C ARG A 52 -17.60 6.77 -6.07
N LEU A 53 -17.36 7.97 -6.60
CA LEU A 53 -16.16 8.76 -6.29
C LEU A 53 -16.08 9.13 -4.81
N LEU A 54 -17.17 9.55 -4.18
CA LEU A 54 -17.21 9.88 -2.75
C LEU A 54 -16.92 8.63 -1.90
N THR A 55 -17.58 7.51 -2.18
CA THR A 55 -17.39 6.28 -1.41
C THR A 55 -15.98 5.73 -1.57
N PHE A 56 -15.44 5.66 -2.79
CA PHE A 56 -14.08 5.17 -3.04
C PHE A 56 -12.99 6.08 -2.48
N SER A 57 -13.18 7.40 -2.52
CA SER A 57 -12.27 8.37 -1.87
C SER A 57 -12.29 8.23 -0.34
N HIS A 58 -13.39 7.76 0.25
CA HIS A 58 -13.49 7.52 1.68
C HIS A 58 -12.82 6.20 2.14
N LEU A 59 -12.71 5.19 1.28
CA LEU A 59 -12.15 3.88 1.65
C LEU A 59 -10.71 3.96 2.24
N PRO A 60 -9.75 4.75 1.71
CA PRO A 60 -8.45 4.94 2.36
C PRO A 60 -8.56 5.44 3.80
N VAL A 61 -9.51 6.34 4.08
CA VAL A 61 -9.74 6.90 5.43
C VAL A 61 -10.24 5.81 6.37
N PHE A 62 -11.20 5.01 5.91
CA PHE A 62 -11.71 3.85 6.66
C PHE A 62 -10.62 2.81 6.93
N ASN A 63 -9.75 2.54 5.96
CA ASN A 63 -8.63 1.61 6.10
C ASN A 63 -7.57 2.12 7.10
N ILE A 64 -7.27 3.41 7.10
CA ILE A 64 -6.38 4.02 8.09
C ILE A 64 -7.03 4.04 9.49
N TRP A 65 -8.36 4.24 9.57
CA TRP A 65 -9.07 4.11 10.84
C TRP A 65 -8.97 2.68 11.42
N LEU A 66 -9.16 1.65 10.59
CA LEU A 66 -8.92 0.25 10.99
C LEU A 66 -7.49 -0.01 11.45
N LEU A 67 -6.50 0.66 10.83
CA LEU A 67 -5.09 0.54 11.20
C LEU A 67 -4.74 1.23 12.53
N ILE A 68 -5.42 2.34 12.86
CA ILE A 68 -5.26 3.07 14.12
C ILE A 68 -6.03 2.38 15.25
N PHE A 69 -7.26 1.94 14.99
CA PHE A 69 -8.16 1.37 15.98
C PHE A 69 -8.96 0.19 15.39
N PRO A 70 -8.39 -1.03 15.41
CA PRO A 70 -9.10 -2.25 15.01
C PRO A 70 -10.17 -2.60 16.05
N SER A 71 -11.36 -2.02 15.92
CA SER A 71 -12.56 -2.34 16.72
C SER A 71 -13.60 -3.12 15.94
N THR A 72 -13.83 -2.74 14.69
CA THR A 72 -14.86 -3.32 13.83
C THR A 72 -14.17 -4.22 12.83
N LEU A 73 -14.08 -5.51 13.14
CA LEU A 73 -13.45 -6.52 12.29
C LEU A 73 -14.55 -7.43 11.70
N SER A 74 -14.45 -7.77 10.42
CA SER A 74 -15.41 -8.64 9.74
C SER A 74 -14.70 -9.78 9.02
N PHE A 75 -15.34 -10.95 8.95
CA PHE A 75 -14.88 -12.03 8.07
C PHE A 75 -14.95 -11.60 6.59
N ASP A 76 -15.91 -10.74 6.24
CA ASP A 76 -16.06 -10.17 4.90
C ASP A 76 -16.73 -8.78 4.91
N TRP A 77 -16.26 -7.92 4.01
CA TRP A 77 -16.74 -6.56 3.77
C TRP A 77 -17.46 -6.40 2.43
N GLY A 78 -17.84 -7.52 1.79
CA GLY A 78 -18.73 -7.54 0.64
C GLY A 78 -20.17 -7.11 0.97
N MET A 79 -20.99 -7.00 -0.07
CA MET A 79 -22.35 -6.43 -0.05
C MET A 79 -22.36 -5.03 0.55
N ASP A 80 -23.48 -4.59 1.14
CA ASP A 80 -23.67 -3.22 1.64
C ASP A 80 -23.10 -3.03 3.07
N ALA A 81 -22.06 -3.79 3.45
CA ALA A 81 -21.37 -3.68 4.73
C ALA A 81 -20.73 -2.30 4.98
N ILE A 82 -20.42 -1.55 3.91
CA ILE A 82 -20.00 -0.15 3.98
C ILE A 82 -21.09 0.71 3.32
N PRO A 83 -21.85 1.52 4.08
CA PRO A 83 -22.91 2.35 3.54
C PRO A 83 -22.38 3.36 2.51
N LYS A 84 -22.92 3.33 1.29
CA LYS A 84 -22.57 4.25 0.19
C LYS A 84 -22.80 5.72 0.58
N ILE A 85 -21.91 6.61 0.16
CA ILE A 85 -22.03 8.06 0.39
C ILE A 85 -22.88 8.68 -0.73
N THR A 86 -24.13 9.02 -0.42
CA THR A 86 -25.10 9.55 -1.39
C THR A 86 -25.17 11.07 -1.44
N SER A 87 -24.67 11.78 -0.40
CA SER A 87 -24.74 13.23 -0.24
C SER A 87 -23.37 13.83 0.10
N LEU A 88 -23.12 15.05 -0.40
CA LEU A 88 -21.94 15.84 -0.04
C LEU A 88 -21.98 16.35 1.40
N ALA A 89 -23.16 16.41 2.02
CA ALA A 89 -23.35 16.81 3.41
C ALA A 89 -23.05 15.70 4.45
N ASP A 90 -22.64 14.51 3.99
CA ASP A 90 -22.23 13.42 4.87
C ASP A 90 -20.93 13.79 5.63
N PRO A 91 -20.86 13.66 6.97
CA PRO A 91 -19.66 14.00 7.74
C PRO A 91 -18.41 13.21 7.30
N ARG A 92 -18.57 12.04 6.67
CA ARG A 92 -17.48 11.25 6.10
C ARG A 92 -16.78 11.97 4.94
N CYS A 93 -17.48 12.84 4.22
CA CYS A 93 -16.87 13.70 3.19
C CYS A 93 -15.88 14.69 3.81
N PHE A 94 -16.23 15.33 4.93
CA PHE A 94 -15.34 16.26 5.64
C PHE A 94 -14.07 15.56 6.15
N LEU A 95 -14.22 14.41 6.81
CA LEU A 95 -13.08 13.58 7.26
C LEU A 95 -12.15 13.20 6.10
N THR A 96 -12.73 12.87 4.95
CA THR A 96 -11.99 12.52 3.73
C THR A 96 -11.21 13.70 3.16
N ILE A 97 -11.81 14.89 3.12
CA ILE A 97 -11.12 16.12 2.69
C ILE A 97 -9.97 16.46 3.65
N MET A 98 -10.19 16.43 4.97
CA MET A 98 -9.16 16.69 5.98
C MET A 98 -7.99 15.70 5.89
N PHE A 99 -8.28 14.42 5.65
CA PHE A 99 -7.25 13.40 5.44
C PHE A 99 -6.36 13.71 4.23
N TYR A 100 -6.95 13.97 3.05
CA TYR A 100 -6.17 14.25 1.84
C TYR A 100 -5.41 15.58 1.90
N ILE A 101 -5.96 16.61 2.55
CA ILE A 101 -5.24 17.87 2.81
C ILE A 101 -4.01 17.60 3.67
N THR A 102 -4.16 16.87 4.78
CA THR A 102 -3.06 16.54 5.70
C THR A 102 -1.97 15.73 4.99
N LEU A 103 -2.36 14.72 4.20
CA LEU A 103 -1.46 13.92 3.39
C LEU A 103 -0.70 14.77 2.36
N GLY A 104 -1.41 15.63 1.63
CA GLY A 104 -0.84 16.50 0.60
C GLY A 104 0.13 17.55 1.16
N VAL A 105 -0.20 18.17 2.29
CA VAL A 105 0.68 19.12 2.99
C VAL A 105 1.95 18.41 3.49
N THR A 106 1.80 17.24 4.12
CA THR A 106 2.94 16.46 4.63
C THR A 106 3.87 16.01 3.51
N LEU A 107 3.32 15.53 2.38
CA LEU A 107 4.07 15.18 1.18
C LEU A 107 4.82 16.39 0.62
N ARG A 108 4.16 17.54 0.43
CA ARG A 108 4.80 18.76 -0.09
C ARG A 108 5.93 19.25 0.82
N TYR A 109 5.72 19.23 2.13
CA TYR A 109 6.74 19.60 3.11
C TYR A 109 7.98 18.68 3.00
N CYS A 110 7.77 17.36 3.08
CA CYS A 110 8.89 16.42 3.04
C CYS A 110 9.64 16.43 1.70
N LEU A 111 8.92 16.54 0.57
CA LEU A 111 9.52 16.68 -0.76
C LEU A 111 10.34 17.97 -0.89
N SER A 112 9.88 19.09 -0.30
CA SER A 112 10.63 20.34 -0.28
C SER A 112 11.90 20.22 0.55
N CYS A 113 11.85 19.58 1.73
CA CYS A 113 13.03 19.30 2.54
C CYS A 113 14.05 18.41 1.80
N VAL A 114 13.60 17.34 1.13
CA VAL A 114 14.49 16.47 0.35
C VAL A 114 15.09 17.20 -0.85
N ARG A 115 14.31 18.00 -1.58
CA ARG A 115 14.79 18.79 -2.72
C ARG A 115 15.84 19.81 -2.29
N TYR A 116 15.61 20.54 -1.18
CA TYR A 116 16.58 21.48 -0.62
C TYR A 116 17.92 20.81 -0.28
N ASN A 117 17.88 19.69 0.46
CA ASN A 117 19.09 18.95 0.83
C ASN A 117 19.80 18.32 -0.38
N SER A 118 19.05 17.89 -1.40
CA SER A 118 19.65 17.42 -2.66
C SER A 118 20.41 18.54 -3.37
N SER A 119 19.88 19.77 -3.40
CA SER A 119 20.56 20.93 -4.00
C SER A 119 21.85 21.31 -3.28
N ASP A 120 21.89 21.28 -1.95
CA ASP A 120 23.14 21.43 -1.20
C ASP A 120 24.06 20.22 -1.40
N CYS A 121 23.53 19.01 -1.55
CA CYS A 121 24.35 17.85 -1.85
C CYS A 121 24.98 17.91 -3.25
N THR A 122 24.32 18.50 -4.26
CA THR A 122 24.93 18.75 -5.58
C THR A 122 26.05 19.79 -5.48
N LYS A 123 25.90 20.84 -4.66
CA LYS A 123 27.02 21.74 -4.30
C LYS A 123 28.15 21.03 -3.57
N ILE A 124 27.88 19.91 -2.88
CA ILE A 124 28.88 19.11 -2.16
C ILE A 124 29.49 18.00 -3.04
N TYR A 125 28.78 17.48 -4.05
CA TYR A 125 29.36 16.53 -5.03
C TYR A 125 30.12 17.25 -6.15
N SER A 126 29.86 18.54 -6.40
CA SER A 126 30.88 19.43 -6.99
C SER A 126 32.06 19.72 -6.04
N THR A 127 32.15 19.05 -4.88
CA THR A 127 33.32 19.11 -3.99
C THR A 127 33.98 17.76 -3.63
N ARG A 128 33.43 16.58 -3.96
CA ARG A 128 34.08 15.30 -3.59
C ARG A 128 33.69 14.07 -4.41
N GLU A 129 34.68 13.28 -4.82
CA GLU A 129 34.49 11.84 -5.06
C GLU A 129 35.71 10.94 -4.74
N VAL A 130 36.57 10.59 -5.71
CA VAL A 130 37.32 9.32 -5.72
C VAL A 130 38.75 9.35 -5.11
N ARG A 131 39.03 8.43 -4.16
CA ARG A 131 40.36 7.85 -3.88
C ARG A 131 40.63 6.75 -4.93
N ARG A 132 41.77 6.63 -5.62
CA ARG A 132 43.15 7.04 -5.32
C ARG A 132 43.91 7.43 -6.61
N THR A 133 44.68 8.51 -6.52
CA THR A 133 46.00 8.69 -7.14
C THR A 133 46.18 8.38 -8.63
N GLN A 134 45.84 9.34 -9.48
CA GLN A 134 46.93 10.25 -9.86
C GLN A 134 46.86 11.47 -8.94
N SER A 135 48.00 11.96 -8.49
CA SER A 135 48.09 13.22 -7.75
C SER A 135 48.12 14.36 -8.77
N CYS A 136 47.33 15.41 -8.59
CA CYS A 136 47.34 16.54 -9.51
C CYS A 136 48.73 17.19 -9.49
N ASN A 137 49.38 17.33 -10.65
CA ASN A 137 50.76 17.83 -10.77
C ASN A 137 50.97 19.26 -10.22
N VAL A 138 49.88 20.01 -9.96
CA VAL A 138 49.88 21.38 -9.42
C VAL A 138 49.80 21.42 -7.89
N CYS A 139 49.10 20.46 -7.25
CA CYS A 139 48.77 20.52 -5.82
C CYS A 139 48.89 19.20 -5.03
N ASN A 140 49.25 18.11 -5.71
CA ASN A 140 49.40 16.75 -5.19
C ASN A 140 48.18 16.10 -4.49
N HIS A 141 46.99 16.70 -4.58
CA HIS A 141 45.74 16.08 -4.14
C HIS A 141 45.21 15.04 -5.15
N CYS A 142 44.37 14.10 -4.72
CA CYS A 142 43.78 13.09 -5.63
C CYS A 142 42.89 13.77 -6.67
N THR A 143 43.08 13.45 -7.96
CA THR A 143 42.43 14.09 -9.12
C THR A 143 40.89 14.11 -9.12
N ALA A 144 40.24 13.35 -8.25
CA ALA A 144 38.78 13.31 -8.09
C ALA A 144 38.26 13.89 -6.76
N GLU A 145 39.12 14.54 -5.97
CA GLU A 145 38.67 15.69 -5.18
C GLU A 145 38.41 16.86 -6.15
N CYS A 146 37.53 17.81 -5.83
CA CYS A 146 37.17 18.82 -6.82
C CYS A 146 38.17 19.97 -6.90
N HIS A 147 38.69 20.17 -8.11
CA HIS A 147 39.71 21.14 -8.44
C HIS A 147 39.11 22.40 -9.11
N THR A 148 39.79 23.54 -8.99
CA THR A 148 39.43 24.77 -9.72
C THR A 148 39.59 24.59 -11.23
N SER A 149 38.96 25.47 -12.02
CA SER A 149 39.08 25.48 -13.49
C SER A 149 40.55 25.51 -13.94
N SER A 150 41.38 26.37 -13.36
CA SER A 150 42.83 26.43 -13.65
C SER A 150 43.55 25.09 -13.44
N CYS A 151 43.23 24.35 -12.37
CA CYS A 151 43.84 23.04 -12.12
C CYS A 151 43.35 21.96 -13.11
N ARG A 152 42.12 22.05 -13.62
CA ARG A 152 41.65 21.15 -14.69
C ARG A 152 42.34 21.47 -16.02
N THR A 153 42.53 22.74 -16.35
CA THR A 153 43.21 23.17 -17.58
C THR A 153 44.70 22.77 -17.58
N ASN A 154 45.41 22.95 -16.46
CA ASN A 154 46.82 22.54 -16.34
C ASN A 154 47.03 21.01 -16.34
N ASN A 155 46.00 20.22 -15.99
CA ASN A 155 46.09 18.75 -16.01
C ASN A 155 45.64 18.15 -17.36
N ASN A 156 45.41 19.00 -18.37
CA ASN A 156 45.24 18.60 -19.76
C ASN A 156 46.60 18.70 -20.48
N ASN A 157 47.02 17.66 -21.20
CA ASN A 157 48.35 17.55 -21.81
C ASN A 157 48.65 18.61 -22.90
N ASN A 158 47.69 19.47 -23.25
CA ASN A 158 47.88 20.58 -24.20
C ASN A 158 48.32 21.92 -23.56
N SER A 159 48.48 21.99 -22.23
CA SER A 159 48.87 23.25 -21.56
C SER A 159 50.39 23.49 -21.60
N VAL A 160 50.87 24.19 -22.62
CA VAL A 160 52.28 24.59 -22.74
C VAL A 160 52.52 25.93 -22.02
N ASN A 161 53.34 25.89 -20.96
CA ASN A 161 53.88 27.01 -20.17
C ASN A 161 52.95 27.80 -19.22
N GLY A 162 53.43 28.00 -17.99
CA GLY A 162 53.26 29.26 -17.25
C GLY A 162 52.45 29.21 -15.94
N TYR A 163 53.16 29.35 -14.81
CA TYR A 163 52.64 29.71 -13.48
C TYR A 163 51.75 28.69 -12.76
N LEU A 164 52.42 27.90 -11.91
CA LEU A 164 51.85 26.83 -11.10
C LEU A 164 51.27 27.39 -9.78
N SER A 165 49.98 27.72 -9.73
CA SER A 165 49.31 28.07 -8.47
C SER A 165 47.95 27.38 -8.31
N CYS A 166 47.74 26.77 -7.14
CA CYS A 166 46.51 26.08 -6.78
C CYS A 166 45.93 26.69 -5.49
N LEU A 167 44.63 27.04 -5.52
CA LEU A 167 43.90 27.62 -4.39
C LEU A 167 43.08 26.59 -3.59
N CYS A 168 43.32 25.28 -3.79
CA CYS A 168 42.62 24.22 -3.06
C CYS A 168 43.01 24.19 -1.58
N SER A 169 42.15 24.75 -0.72
CA SER A 169 42.38 24.81 0.73
C SER A 169 42.24 23.45 1.42
N ARG A 170 43.08 23.20 2.43
CA ARG A 170 43.18 21.97 3.27
C ARG A 170 41.89 21.55 4.03
N HIS A 171 40.75 22.20 3.82
CA HIS A 171 39.56 22.12 4.67
C HIS A 171 38.69 20.85 4.52
N PHE A 172 39.10 19.89 3.69
CA PHE A 172 38.22 18.82 3.22
C PHE A 172 37.96 17.68 4.22
N LYS A 173 38.65 17.67 5.38
CA LYS A 173 38.53 16.62 6.41
C LYS A 173 37.22 16.68 7.22
N MET A 174 36.42 17.75 7.10
CA MET A 174 35.16 17.93 7.85
C MET A 174 33.89 17.33 7.21
N ILE A 175 33.91 17.01 5.92
CA ILE A 175 32.67 16.76 5.14
C ILE A 175 32.14 15.31 5.22
N VAL A 176 32.91 14.35 5.74
CA VAL A 176 32.39 13.00 6.09
C VAL A 176 32.04 12.95 7.59
N LYS A 177 31.04 13.74 7.99
CA LYS A 177 30.19 13.32 9.12
C LYS A 177 29.20 12.29 8.56
N ASP A 178 28.94 11.23 9.31
CA ASP A 178 27.91 10.25 8.95
C ASP A 178 26.62 10.98 8.57
N LYS A 179 26.09 10.67 7.38
CA LYS A 179 24.81 11.21 6.90
C LYS A 179 23.69 10.66 7.78
N LYS A 180 23.46 11.35 8.91
CA LYS A 180 22.34 11.08 9.82
C LYS A 180 21.06 11.16 8.99
N ILE A 181 20.40 10.01 8.81
CA ILE A 181 19.21 9.89 7.97
C ILE A 181 18.19 10.93 8.45
N GLN A 182 17.83 11.88 7.59
CA GLN A 182 16.86 12.90 7.97
C GLN A 182 15.47 12.29 8.08
N THR A 183 14.72 12.76 9.08
CA THR A 183 13.35 12.35 9.36
C THR A 183 12.43 12.48 8.15
N SER A 184 12.66 13.47 7.29
CA SER A 184 11.95 13.68 6.01
C SER A 184 11.99 12.47 5.08
N HIS A 185 13.12 11.78 4.95
CA HIS A 185 13.23 10.58 4.12
C HIS A 185 12.44 9.40 4.71
N VAL A 186 12.48 9.24 6.03
CA VAL A 186 11.76 8.16 6.71
C VAL A 186 10.25 8.41 6.66
N VAL A 187 9.79 9.66 6.82
CA VAL A 187 8.38 10.02 6.63
C VAL A 187 7.91 9.76 5.20
N LEU A 188 8.69 10.12 4.17
CA LEU A 188 8.35 9.80 2.77
C LEU A 188 8.28 8.29 2.52
N LEU A 189 9.24 7.52 3.02
CA LEU A 189 9.22 6.06 2.92
C LEU A 189 7.99 5.46 3.62
N SER A 190 7.64 6.01 4.78
CA SER A 190 6.47 5.58 5.55
C SER A 190 5.15 5.85 4.80
N ILE A 191 5.01 7.05 4.23
CA ILE A 191 3.85 7.42 3.40
C ILE A 191 3.79 6.56 2.13
N ALA A 192 4.94 6.24 1.53
CA ALA A 192 5.02 5.35 0.37
C ALA A 192 4.51 3.94 0.70
N PHE A 193 4.94 3.35 1.82
CA PHE A 193 4.40 2.06 2.31
C PHE A 193 2.92 2.13 2.69
N LEU A 194 2.44 3.26 3.24
CA LEU A 194 1.03 3.45 3.58
C LEU A 194 0.14 3.51 2.33
N ALA A 195 0.60 4.20 1.27
CA ALA A 195 -0.21 4.54 0.11
C ALA A 195 -0.04 3.57 -1.08
N MET A 196 1.19 3.25 -1.50
CA MET A 196 1.41 2.52 -2.77
C MET A 196 0.80 1.12 -2.80
N PRO A 197 0.90 0.27 -1.76
CA PRO A 197 0.23 -1.03 -1.73
C PRO A 197 -1.29 -0.91 -1.74
N PHE A 198 -1.83 0.22 -1.28
CA PHE A 198 -3.27 0.46 -1.22
C PHE A 198 -3.82 1.00 -2.55
N LEU A 199 -3.03 1.70 -3.38
CA LEU A 199 -3.49 2.29 -4.65
C LEU A 199 -4.30 1.32 -5.53
N PRO A 200 -3.88 0.05 -5.75
CA PRO A 200 -4.70 -0.94 -6.47
C PRO A 200 -6.05 -1.27 -5.79
N ALA A 201 -6.07 -1.32 -4.47
CA ALA A 201 -7.25 -1.68 -3.67
C ALA A 201 -8.22 -0.49 -3.44
N THR A 202 -7.82 0.75 -3.75
CA THR A 202 -8.66 1.95 -3.58
C THR A 202 -9.99 1.91 -4.35
N ASN A 203 -10.10 1.05 -5.36
CA ASN A 203 -11.17 1.08 -6.36
C ASN A 203 -11.27 2.43 -7.15
N LEU A 204 -10.25 3.30 -7.07
CA LEU A 204 -10.27 4.62 -7.71
C LEU A 204 -9.87 4.57 -9.19
N PHE A 205 -8.89 3.72 -9.54
CA PHE A 205 -8.36 3.59 -10.90
C PHE A 205 -8.95 2.39 -11.66
N PHE A 206 -9.20 1.29 -10.95
CA PHE A 206 -9.79 0.07 -11.48
C PHE A 206 -10.60 -0.62 -10.39
N TYR A 207 -11.69 -1.29 -10.75
CA TYR A 207 -12.54 -1.98 -9.80
C TYR A 207 -11.99 -3.36 -9.45
N VAL A 208 -12.04 -3.66 -8.15
CA VAL A 208 -11.60 -4.90 -7.54
C VAL A 208 -12.82 -5.57 -6.90
N GLY A 209 -12.86 -6.90 -6.89
CA GLY A 209 -13.93 -7.71 -6.28
C GLY A 209 -13.98 -7.70 -4.75
N PHE A 210 -13.65 -6.57 -4.11
CA PHE A 210 -13.95 -6.32 -2.70
C PHE A 210 -13.98 -4.80 -2.45
N VAL A 211 -14.81 -4.36 -1.51
CA VAL A 211 -14.85 -2.96 -1.07
C VAL A 211 -13.69 -2.67 -0.11
N VAL A 212 -13.56 -3.46 0.95
CA VAL A 212 -12.45 -3.41 1.92
C VAL A 212 -11.96 -4.83 2.19
N ALA A 213 -10.69 -4.97 2.56
CA ALA A 213 -10.15 -6.25 3.01
C ALA A 213 -8.98 -6.01 3.98
N GLU A 214 -9.14 -6.47 5.23
CA GLU A 214 -8.16 -6.25 6.31
C GLU A 214 -6.75 -6.76 5.97
N ARG A 215 -6.66 -7.85 5.18
CA ARG A 215 -5.40 -8.38 4.64
C ARG A 215 -4.59 -7.40 3.78
N VAL A 216 -5.21 -6.34 3.24
CA VAL A 216 -4.50 -5.30 2.47
C VAL A 216 -3.72 -4.36 3.41
N LEU A 217 -4.07 -4.30 4.70
CA LEU A 217 -3.43 -3.44 5.69
C LEU A 217 -2.05 -3.95 6.16
N TYR A 218 -1.67 -5.20 5.88
CA TYR A 218 -0.39 -5.76 6.32
C TYR A 218 0.82 -4.95 5.84
N ILE A 219 0.90 -4.58 4.56
CA ILE A 219 2.03 -3.78 4.05
C ILE A 219 1.95 -2.30 4.52
N PRO A 220 0.78 -1.61 4.45
CA PRO A 220 0.59 -0.29 5.06
C PRO A 220 0.96 -0.20 6.55
N SER A 221 0.79 -1.29 7.32
CA SER A 221 1.19 -1.33 8.73
C SER A 221 2.69 -1.06 8.95
N ILE A 222 3.55 -1.42 7.99
CA ILE A 222 4.98 -1.11 8.03
C ILE A 222 5.20 0.41 8.04
N GLY A 223 4.51 1.13 7.15
CA GLY A 223 4.56 2.59 7.10
C GLY A 223 4.03 3.24 8.38
N TRP A 224 2.95 2.70 8.95
CA TRP A 224 2.40 3.17 10.22
C TRP A 224 3.34 2.96 11.41
N CYS A 225 3.94 1.78 11.53
CA CYS A 225 4.93 1.47 12.57
C CYS A 225 6.17 2.38 12.48
N LEU A 226 6.63 2.73 11.27
CA LEU A 226 7.72 3.68 11.07
C LEU A 226 7.34 5.10 11.53
N LEU A 227 6.13 5.58 11.23
CA LEU A 227 5.64 6.89 11.73
C LEU A 227 5.51 6.91 13.26
N LEU A 228 4.96 5.84 13.86
CA LEU A 228 4.89 5.70 15.32
C LEU A 228 6.28 5.69 15.97
N GLY A 229 7.24 4.96 15.39
CA GLY A 229 8.62 4.94 15.85
C GLY A 229 9.29 6.31 15.82
N LEU A 230 9.09 7.07 14.73
CA LEU A 230 9.56 8.46 14.61
C LEU A 230 8.92 9.38 15.65
N ALA A 231 7.59 9.28 15.83
CA ALA A 231 6.86 10.08 16.81
C ALA A 231 7.34 9.79 18.24
N PHE A 232 7.50 8.51 18.59
CA PHE A 232 8.02 8.07 19.87
C PHE A 232 9.45 8.59 20.11
N ALA A 233 10.35 8.42 19.14
CA ALA A 233 11.74 8.89 19.22
C ALA A 233 11.84 10.43 19.34
N SER A 234 10.93 11.18 18.70
CA SER A 234 10.86 12.64 18.80
C SER A 234 10.55 13.09 20.24
N VAL A 235 9.53 12.50 20.86
CA VAL A 235 9.09 12.87 22.22
C VAL A 235 10.00 12.28 23.31
N TRP A 236 10.68 11.15 23.06
CA TRP A 236 11.56 10.44 24.01
C TRP A 236 12.69 11.30 24.60
N ASN A 237 13.18 12.29 23.85
CA ASN A 237 14.20 13.23 24.31
C ASN A 237 13.72 14.12 25.47
N ASN A 238 12.40 14.26 25.65
CA ASN A 238 11.82 15.03 26.76
C ASN A 238 11.53 14.11 27.95
N THR A 239 12.41 14.16 28.96
CA THR A 239 12.35 13.32 30.16
C THR A 239 11.02 13.43 30.91
N LYS A 240 10.35 14.60 30.89
CA LYS A 240 9.03 14.82 31.51
C LYS A 240 7.94 13.90 30.96
N TYR A 241 7.98 13.61 29.66
CA TYR A 241 6.95 12.80 29.00
C TYR A 241 7.34 11.31 28.90
N ARG A 242 8.60 10.95 29.16
CA ARG A 242 9.12 9.59 28.99
C ARG A 242 8.34 8.53 29.76
N LEU A 243 8.02 8.77 31.04
CA LEU A 243 7.21 7.84 31.85
C LEU A 243 5.80 7.69 31.26
N TRP A 244 5.13 8.80 30.95
CA TRP A 244 3.78 8.81 30.38
C TRP A 244 3.72 8.14 29.00
N LEU A 245 4.75 8.28 28.16
CA LEU A 245 4.87 7.54 26.90
C LEU A 245 4.91 6.03 27.12
N VAL A 246 5.75 5.56 28.08
CA VAL A 246 5.87 4.13 28.39
C VAL A 246 4.57 3.58 28.98
N VAL A 247 3.96 4.28 29.93
CA VAL A 247 2.67 3.90 30.53
C VAL A 247 1.57 3.84 29.46
N CYS A 248 1.48 4.85 28.59
CA CYS A 248 0.53 4.86 27.47
C CYS A 248 0.76 3.67 26.52
N PHE A 249 2.01 3.44 26.09
CA PHE A 249 2.37 2.34 25.21
C PHE A 249 2.04 0.97 25.82
N ILE A 250 2.38 0.73 27.08
CA ILE A 250 2.05 -0.51 27.80
C ILE A 250 0.53 -0.66 27.93
N THR A 251 -0.20 0.40 28.24
CA THR A 251 -1.67 0.37 28.35
C THR A 251 -2.33 0.01 27.01
N VAL A 252 -1.86 0.61 25.92
CA VAL A 252 -2.32 0.31 24.55
C VAL A 252 -2.00 -1.15 24.17
N LEU A 253 -0.79 -1.63 24.48
CA LEU A 253 -0.41 -3.03 24.25
C LEU A 253 -1.32 -3.99 25.02
N ILE A 254 -1.46 -3.82 26.34
CA ILE A 254 -2.32 -4.68 27.18
C ILE A 254 -3.77 -4.66 26.68
N SER A 255 -4.30 -3.47 26.38
CA SER A 255 -5.65 -3.31 25.83
C SER A 255 -5.84 -4.08 24.53
N PHE A 256 -4.91 -3.97 23.56
CA PHE A 256 -5.02 -4.72 22.31
C PHE A 256 -4.76 -6.21 22.48
N SER A 257 -3.83 -6.64 23.34
CA SER A 257 -3.62 -8.06 23.66
C SER A 257 -4.87 -8.70 24.26
N VAL A 258 -5.56 -8.02 25.19
CA VAL A 258 -6.84 -8.49 25.74
C VAL A 258 -7.91 -8.57 24.64
N LYS A 259 -8.02 -7.55 23.77
CA LYS A 259 -8.94 -7.61 22.62
C LYS A 259 -8.63 -8.76 21.66
N THR A 260 -7.36 -9.08 21.42
CA THR A 260 -6.95 -10.23 20.59
C THR A 260 -7.38 -11.55 21.24
N VAL A 261 -7.12 -11.74 22.54
CA VAL A 261 -7.53 -12.97 23.25
C VAL A 261 -9.06 -13.13 23.23
N LEU A 262 -9.82 -12.07 23.54
CA LEU A 262 -11.29 -12.10 23.47
C LEU A 262 -11.82 -12.34 22.05
N ARG A 263 -11.09 -11.91 21.00
CA ARG A 263 -11.46 -12.16 19.61
C ARG A 263 -11.17 -13.60 19.19
N ASN A 264 -10.17 -14.27 19.77
CA ASN A 264 -9.84 -15.66 19.43
C ASN A 264 -10.99 -16.63 19.78
N GLU A 265 -11.70 -16.40 20.89
CA GLU A 265 -12.92 -17.16 21.27
C GLU A 265 -13.98 -17.16 20.16
N VAL A 266 -14.10 -16.05 19.41
CA VAL A 266 -15.06 -15.91 18.30
C VAL A 266 -14.67 -16.76 17.09
N TRP A 267 -13.38 -17.08 16.92
CA TRP A 267 -12.87 -17.92 15.85
C TRP A 267 -12.91 -19.42 16.17
N PHE A 268 -13.25 -19.81 17.40
CA PHE A 268 -13.29 -21.21 17.81
C PHE A 268 -14.36 -22.03 17.05
N ASN A 269 -15.48 -21.41 16.70
CA ASN A 269 -16.63 -22.06 16.08
C ASN A 269 -17.33 -21.12 15.08
N GLU A 270 -17.67 -21.67 13.91
CA GLU A 270 -18.24 -20.92 12.78
C GLU A 270 -19.55 -20.19 13.14
N GLU A 271 -20.39 -20.81 13.97
CA GLU A 271 -21.62 -20.20 14.47
C GLU A 271 -21.34 -18.91 15.26
N SER A 272 -20.31 -18.90 16.11
CA SER A 272 -19.90 -17.71 16.88
C SER A 272 -19.31 -16.64 15.97
N LEU A 273 -18.48 -17.04 15.00
CA LEU A 273 -17.91 -16.15 13.99
C LEU A 273 -19.01 -15.39 13.24
N TYR A 274 -20.01 -16.11 12.68
CA TYR A 274 -21.10 -15.47 11.95
C TYR A 274 -22.06 -14.70 12.86
N ARG A 275 -22.41 -15.21 14.06
CA ARG A 275 -23.20 -14.44 15.04
C ARG A 275 -22.52 -13.11 15.40
N SER A 276 -21.19 -13.08 15.55
CA SER A 276 -20.44 -11.84 15.81
C SER A 276 -20.44 -10.87 14.61
N ALA A 277 -20.56 -11.38 13.39
CA ALA A 277 -20.47 -10.60 12.16
C ALA A 277 -21.81 -10.00 11.70
N VAL A 278 -22.93 -10.43 12.29
CA VAL A 278 -24.27 -9.88 12.02
C VAL A 278 -24.32 -8.36 12.15
N THR A 279 -23.54 -7.77 13.07
CA THR A 279 -23.51 -6.31 13.27
C THR A 279 -22.75 -5.53 12.18
N VAL A 280 -21.98 -6.21 11.32
CA VAL A 280 -21.14 -5.57 10.29
C VAL A 280 -21.59 -5.92 8.88
N ASN A 281 -21.93 -7.19 8.64
CA ASN A 281 -22.46 -7.66 7.36
C ASN A 281 -23.69 -8.56 7.58
N PRO A 282 -24.83 -7.99 8.02
CA PRO A 282 -26.01 -8.76 8.38
C PRO A 282 -26.47 -9.76 7.30
N PRO A 283 -26.61 -9.40 6.00
CA PRO A 283 -27.12 -10.33 5.01
C PRO A 283 -26.20 -11.56 4.84
N LYS A 284 -24.88 -11.37 4.77
CA LYS A 284 -23.93 -12.49 4.60
C LYS A 284 -23.80 -13.34 5.85
N ALA A 285 -23.75 -12.69 7.01
CA ALA A 285 -23.66 -13.35 8.30
C ALA A 285 -24.89 -14.21 8.57
N PHE A 286 -26.11 -13.71 8.33
CA PHE A 286 -27.34 -14.47 8.48
C PHE A 286 -27.48 -15.60 7.46
N GLY A 287 -27.07 -15.41 6.20
CA GLY A 287 -27.06 -16.47 5.19
C GLY A 287 -26.18 -17.65 5.62
N ASN A 288 -24.91 -17.39 5.93
CA ASN A 288 -23.97 -18.42 6.36
C ASN A 288 -24.38 -19.07 7.70
N LEU A 289 -24.90 -18.29 8.65
CA LEU A 289 -25.44 -18.79 9.91
C LEU A 289 -26.63 -19.75 9.65
N GLY A 290 -27.51 -19.44 8.70
CA GLY A 290 -28.60 -20.33 8.30
C GLY A 290 -28.09 -21.67 7.75
N SER A 291 -27.08 -21.65 6.88
CA SER A 291 -26.47 -22.89 6.34
C SER A 291 -25.86 -23.77 7.44
N ILE A 292 -25.22 -23.19 8.46
CA ILE A 292 -24.67 -23.92 9.62
C ILE A 292 -25.76 -24.46 10.54
N LEU A 293 -26.80 -23.67 10.82
CA LEU A 293 -27.94 -24.13 11.62
C LEU A 293 -28.69 -25.27 10.92
N SER A 294 -28.80 -25.21 9.59
CA SER A 294 -29.38 -26.27 8.77
C SER A 294 -28.54 -27.55 8.81
N SER A 295 -27.21 -27.46 8.68
CA SER A 295 -26.33 -28.64 8.77
C SER A 295 -26.27 -29.25 10.18
N GLN A 296 -26.55 -28.47 11.23
CA GLN A 296 -26.76 -28.93 12.61
C GLN A 296 -28.17 -29.53 12.85
N GLY A 297 -29.07 -29.53 11.86
CA GLY A 297 -30.46 -29.98 12.01
C GLY A 297 -31.41 -29.01 12.72
N ARG A 298 -30.96 -27.79 13.04
CA ARG A 298 -31.74 -26.73 13.72
C ARG A 298 -32.57 -25.94 12.69
N THR A 299 -33.42 -26.63 11.95
CA THR A 299 -34.16 -26.11 10.79
C THR A 299 -34.97 -24.84 11.07
N ALA A 300 -35.66 -24.77 12.21
CA ALA A 300 -36.46 -23.59 12.59
C ALA A 300 -35.59 -22.34 12.85
N GLU A 301 -34.38 -22.49 13.40
CA GLU A 301 -33.45 -21.37 13.57
C GLU A 301 -32.78 -21.00 12.23
N ALA A 302 -32.50 -21.99 11.38
CA ALA A 302 -31.96 -21.77 10.03
C ALA A 302 -32.91 -20.95 9.16
N GLU A 303 -34.19 -21.32 9.13
CA GLU A 303 -35.24 -20.58 8.41
C GLU A 303 -35.35 -19.13 8.92
N LEU A 304 -35.30 -18.92 10.24
CA LEU A 304 -35.31 -17.58 10.83
C LEU A 304 -34.07 -16.76 10.41
N ALA A 305 -32.90 -17.40 10.30
CA ALA A 305 -31.69 -16.75 9.82
C ALA A 305 -31.80 -16.38 8.34
N PHE A 306 -32.21 -17.30 7.45
CA PHE A 306 -32.43 -17.02 6.03
C PHE A 306 -33.47 -15.91 5.80
N ARG A 307 -34.61 -15.95 6.52
CA ARG A 307 -35.62 -14.88 6.48
C ARG A 307 -35.03 -13.52 6.88
N LYS A 308 -34.15 -13.45 7.89
CA LYS A 308 -33.44 -12.21 8.28
C LYS A 308 -32.44 -11.75 7.23
N ALA A 309 -31.69 -12.66 6.60
CA ALA A 309 -30.79 -12.32 5.50
C ALA A 309 -31.57 -11.66 4.34
N LEU A 310 -32.71 -12.24 3.95
CA LEU A 310 -33.58 -11.71 2.90
C LEU A 310 -34.26 -10.38 3.27
N GLN A 311 -34.57 -10.14 4.55
CA GLN A 311 -35.04 -8.83 5.01
C GLN A 311 -33.99 -7.72 4.81
N HIS A 312 -32.71 -8.02 5.03
CA HIS A 312 -31.63 -7.07 4.77
C HIS A 312 -31.28 -6.96 3.28
N ARG A 313 -31.34 -8.06 2.52
CA ARG A 313 -31.08 -8.08 1.07
C ARG A 313 -31.96 -9.12 0.37
N PRO A 314 -33.09 -8.70 -0.24
CA PRO A 314 -34.04 -9.63 -0.87
C PRO A 314 -33.48 -10.39 -2.09
N ASN A 315 -32.40 -9.89 -2.70
CA ASN A 315 -31.76 -10.50 -3.89
C ASN A 315 -30.50 -11.27 -3.50
N MET A 316 -30.70 -12.43 -2.87
CA MET A 316 -29.66 -13.41 -2.50
C MET A 316 -30.13 -14.79 -2.97
N ALA A 317 -29.72 -15.19 -4.18
CA ALA A 317 -30.18 -16.43 -4.83
C ALA A 317 -29.72 -17.70 -4.10
N ASP A 318 -28.55 -17.63 -3.45
CA ASP A 318 -28.03 -18.61 -2.51
C ASP A 318 -28.96 -18.79 -1.29
N VAL A 319 -29.47 -17.70 -0.73
CA VAL A 319 -30.38 -17.75 0.44
C VAL A 319 -31.80 -18.18 0.05
N HIS A 320 -32.28 -17.88 -1.16
CA HIS A 320 -33.57 -18.39 -1.65
C HIS A 320 -33.55 -19.87 -2.03
N TYR A 321 -32.36 -20.45 -2.23
CA TYR A 321 -32.19 -21.87 -2.59
C TYR A 321 -32.17 -22.80 -1.37
N ASN A 322 -31.75 -22.29 -0.21
CA ASN A 322 -31.61 -23.05 1.05
C ASN A 322 -32.83 -22.93 1.96
#